data_AF-A0A9P3K9L7-F1
#
_entry.id   AF-A0A9P3K9L7-F1
#
_cell.length_a   1.000
_cell.length_b   1.000
_cell.length_c   1.000
_cell.angle_alpha   90.00
_cell.angle_beta   90.00
_cell.angle_gamma   90.00
#
_symmetry.space_group_name_H-M   'P 1'
#
loop_
_entity.id
_entity.type
_entity.pdbx_description
1 polymer ?
#
loop_
_entity_poly.entity_id
_entity_poly.type
_entity_poly.pdbx_seq_one_letter_code
_entity_poly.pdbx_strand_id
1 'polypeptide(L)'
;MSGWEGEEAAGGRACYFHRDLKRSSYGGDVSCLQEYLRSEGFLYEEPSGYFGTATEEAVIKWQTTNSLVPARGILGYSSRVAYARKHGLPTTEQLRAMEKAAEADKKAEVIEFCCELVGNQEIFRTKRCKEDASFSDRMHLCSEACQMAVSEACDKAFPTSQNSDYKKCLSLIPRNCLDACRNILKPKDK
;
A
#
# COMPACT_ATOMS: atom_id res chain seq x y z
N MET A 1 -20.21 25.54 14.89
CA MET A 1 -18.80 25.65 14.50
C MET A 1 -17.96 25.34 15.72
N SER A 2 -17.40 24.12 15.82
CA SER A 2 -16.52 23.69 16.92
C SER A 2 -16.12 22.22 16.71
N GLY A 3 -14.84 21.88 16.88
CA GLY A 3 -14.40 20.50 17.16
C GLY A 3 -14.44 19.49 16.01
N TRP A 4 -13.65 19.71 14.96
CA TRP A 4 -13.12 18.62 14.11
C TRP A 4 -11.58 18.58 14.24
N GLU A 5 -11.12 18.65 15.49
CA GLU A 5 -9.71 18.60 15.90
C GLU A 5 -9.59 17.49 16.95
N GLY A 6 -9.07 16.33 16.57
CA GLY A 6 -8.97 15.20 17.51
C GLY A 6 -8.68 13.80 16.95
N GLU A 7 -8.87 13.55 15.64
CA GLU A 7 -8.76 12.18 15.10
C GLU A 7 -8.02 12.09 13.75
N GLU A 8 -6.71 12.38 13.75
CA GLU A 8 -5.79 12.01 12.65
C GLU A 8 -5.48 10.49 12.64
N ALA A 9 -6.52 9.66 12.72
CA ALA A 9 -6.40 8.20 12.78
C ALA A 9 -6.24 7.58 11.38
N ALA A 10 -4.99 7.34 10.96
CA ALA A 10 -4.53 6.41 9.91
C ALA A 10 -5.07 6.52 8.46
N GLY A 11 -6.19 7.18 8.18
CA GLY A 11 -6.92 7.16 6.91
C GLY A 11 -6.36 8.02 5.76
N GLY A 12 -5.04 8.14 5.62
CA GLY A 12 -4.48 9.19 4.75
C GLY A 12 -3.04 9.12 4.21
N ARG A 13 -2.18 8.15 4.55
CA ARG A 13 -0.84 7.95 3.89
C ARG A 13 -0.30 6.52 3.97
N ALA A 14 -1.15 5.51 4.20
CA ALA A 14 -0.69 4.15 4.45
C ALA A 14 -0.22 3.45 3.15
N CYS A 15 0.97 2.88 3.18
CA CYS A 15 1.59 2.17 2.05
C CYS A 15 1.20 0.69 2.05
N TYR A 16 0.78 0.19 0.90
CA TYR A 16 0.42 -1.21 0.70
C TYR A 16 1.62 -1.98 0.15
N PHE A 17 1.91 -3.14 0.74
CA PHE A 17 3.12 -3.92 0.46
C PHE A 17 2.77 -5.39 0.16
N HIS A 18 2.74 -5.75 -1.12
CA HIS A 18 2.30 -7.08 -1.59
C HIS A 18 3.45 -8.08 -1.72
N ARG A 19 4.69 -7.59 -1.72
CA ARG A 19 5.93 -8.34 -1.96
C ARG A 19 7.03 -7.97 -0.97
N ASP A 20 8.09 -8.78 -0.95
CA ASP A 20 9.32 -8.48 -0.22
C ASP A 20 10.11 -7.36 -0.94
N LEU A 21 10.37 -6.25 -0.25
CA LEU A 21 11.24 -5.18 -0.74
C LEU A 21 12.66 -5.36 -0.16
N LYS A 22 13.66 -5.28 -1.03
CA LYS A 22 15.09 -5.49 -0.72
C LYS A 22 15.93 -4.72 -1.74
N ARG A 23 17.26 -4.73 -1.59
CA ARG A 23 18.16 -4.13 -2.59
C ARG A 23 17.83 -4.53 -4.02
N SER A 24 17.88 -3.54 -4.90
CA SER A 24 17.50 -3.61 -6.32
C SER A 24 16.00 -3.80 -6.61
N SER A 25 15.11 -3.84 -5.60
CA SER A 25 13.68 -3.59 -5.82
C SER A 25 13.48 -2.16 -6.34
N TYR A 26 12.52 -1.99 -7.26
CA TYR A 26 12.04 -0.68 -7.71
C TYR A 26 10.52 -0.69 -7.88
N GLY A 27 9.88 0.48 -7.85
CA GLY A 27 8.43 0.66 -7.99
C GLY A 27 7.84 1.71 -7.03
N GLY A 28 6.53 1.95 -7.17
CA GLY A 28 5.76 2.86 -6.30
C GLY A 28 5.69 2.42 -4.84
N ASP A 29 5.71 1.11 -4.57
CA ASP A 29 5.81 0.57 -3.21
C ASP A 29 7.17 0.89 -2.56
N VAL A 30 8.27 0.86 -3.31
CA VAL A 30 9.59 1.32 -2.84
C VAL A 30 9.58 2.83 -2.58
N SER A 31 8.95 3.63 -3.45
CA SER A 31 8.84 5.09 -3.22
C SER A 31 8.00 5.40 -1.98
N CYS A 32 6.89 4.69 -1.77
CA CYS A 32 6.04 4.85 -0.59
C CYS A 32 6.79 4.44 0.69
N LEU A 33 7.56 3.34 0.66
CA LEU A 33 8.46 2.98 1.75
C LEU A 33 9.50 4.08 2.04
N GLN A 34 10.06 4.71 1.01
CA GLN A 34 11.04 5.80 1.16
C GLN A 34 10.39 7.07 1.74
N GLU A 35 9.18 7.45 1.31
CA GLU A 35 8.40 8.52 1.95
C GLU A 35 8.17 8.23 3.44
N TYR A 36 7.74 7.02 3.77
CA TYR A 36 7.49 6.59 5.14
C TYR A 36 8.75 6.64 6.02
N LEU A 37 9.83 5.98 5.59
CA LEU A 37 11.12 5.96 6.31
C LEU A 37 11.70 7.37 6.49
N ARG A 38 11.44 8.29 5.56
CA ARG A 38 11.81 9.70 5.70
C ARG A 38 10.94 10.45 6.70
N SER A 39 9.63 10.21 6.69
CA SER A 39 8.71 10.82 7.66
C SER A 39 8.98 10.38 9.11
N GLU A 40 9.53 9.17 9.31
CA GLU A 40 9.96 8.69 10.63
C GLU A 40 11.46 8.96 10.93
N GLY A 41 12.18 9.69 10.07
CA GLY A 41 13.57 10.12 10.30
C GLY A 41 14.67 9.08 10.06
N PHE A 42 14.35 7.92 9.47
CA PHE A 42 15.32 6.86 9.15
C PHE A 42 16.05 7.05 7.81
N LEU A 43 15.46 7.80 6.87
CA LEU A 43 15.99 8.11 5.55
C LEU A 43 16.03 9.63 5.31
N TYR A 44 17.10 10.13 4.67
CA TYR A 44 17.25 11.55 4.34
C TYR A 44 17.21 11.85 2.84
N GLU A 45 17.37 10.84 2.00
CA GLU A 45 17.30 10.96 0.53
C GLU A 45 15.86 11.21 0.05
N GLU A 46 15.73 11.85 -1.12
CA GLU A 46 14.43 11.94 -1.81
C GLU A 46 13.95 10.56 -2.28
N PRO A 47 12.64 10.24 -2.15
CA PRO A 47 12.06 9.04 -2.72
C PRO A 47 12.39 8.92 -4.22
N SER A 48 13.03 7.80 -4.56
CA SER A 48 13.50 7.50 -5.92
C SER A 48 12.70 6.38 -6.58
N GLY A 49 11.94 5.61 -5.79
CA GLY A 49 11.37 4.35 -6.25
C GLY A 49 12.43 3.28 -6.53
N TYR A 50 13.67 3.42 -6.02
CA TYR A 50 14.74 2.43 -6.14
C TYR A 50 15.38 2.12 -4.79
N PHE A 51 15.41 0.84 -4.42
CA PHE A 51 15.88 0.36 -3.13
C PHE A 51 17.42 0.22 -3.15
N GLY A 52 18.10 1.35 -2.91
CA GLY A 52 19.55 1.42 -2.76
C GLY A 52 20.03 1.12 -1.33
N THR A 53 21.35 1.23 -1.11
CA THR A 53 21.98 0.97 0.20
C THR A 53 21.42 1.86 1.32
N ALA A 54 21.18 3.16 1.05
CA ALA A 54 20.58 4.06 2.03
C ALA A 54 19.15 3.63 2.45
N THR A 55 18.39 3.00 1.54
CA THR A 55 17.08 2.42 1.86
C THR A 55 17.21 1.14 2.69
N GLU A 56 18.20 0.29 2.39
CA GLU A 56 18.53 -0.89 3.21
C GLU A 56 18.91 -0.49 4.63
N GLU A 57 19.81 0.49 4.81
CA GLU A 57 20.17 1.02 6.12
C GLU A 57 19.00 1.66 6.86
N ALA A 58 18.13 2.40 6.17
CA ALA A 58 16.93 2.99 6.76
C ALA A 58 15.96 1.90 7.24
N VAL A 59 15.78 0.80 6.48
CA VAL A 59 14.99 -0.36 6.91
C VAL A 59 15.66 -1.09 8.08
N ILE A 60 17.00 -1.20 8.14
CA ILE A 60 17.71 -1.76 9.31
C ILE A 60 17.40 -0.90 10.55
N LYS A 61 17.57 0.42 10.48
CA LYS A 61 17.32 1.35 11.60
C LYS A 61 15.86 1.24 12.08
N TRP A 62 14.90 1.31 11.16
CA TRP A 62 13.47 1.14 11.45
C TRP A 62 13.16 -0.24 12.05
N GLN A 63 13.74 -1.33 11.54
CA GLN A 63 13.60 -2.68 12.10
C GLN A 63 14.13 -2.75 13.54
N THR A 64 15.31 -2.20 13.81
CA THR A 64 15.88 -2.15 15.16
C THR A 64 15.00 -1.34 16.12
N THR A 65 14.52 -0.16 15.72
CA THR A 65 13.63 0.67 16.56
C THR A 65 12.28 -0.01 16.83
N ASN A 66 11.76 -0.81 15.90
CA ASN A 66 10.51 -1.57 16.08
C ASN A 66 10.73 -2.99 16.64
N SER A 67 11.92 -3.30 17.19
CA SER A 67 12.29 -4.60 17.77
C SER A 67 12.15 -5.81 16.82
N LEU A 68 12.27 -5.59 15.51
CA LEU A 68 12.11 -6.61 14.47
C LEU A 68 13.44 -7.36 14.24
N VAL A 69 13.61 -8.47 14.95
CA VAL A 69 14.84 -9.27 14.91
C VAL A 69 14.72 -10.46 13.93
N PRO A 70 15.75 -10.76 13.11
CA PRO A 70 16.94 -9.93 12.84
C PRO A 70 16.63 -8.80 11.85
N ALA A 71 17.19 -7.61 12.10
CA ALA A 71 17.09 -6.44 11.25
C ALA A 71 17.96 -6.62 9.98
N ARG A 72 17.41 -7.26 8.95
CA ARG A 72 18.12 -7.63 7.71
C ARG A 72 18.11 -6.53 6.62
N GLY A 73 17.45 -5.39 6.83
CA GLY A 73 17.29 -4.36 5.79
C GLY A 73 16.31 -4.74 4.67
N ILE A 74 15.59 -5.85 4.83
CA ILE A 74 14.60 -6.38 3.89
C ILE A 74 13.21 -6.19 4.48
N LEU A 75 12.29 -5.53 3.77
CA LEU A 75 10.88 -5.41 4.14
C LEU A 75 10.11 -6.72 3.86
N GLY A 76 10.56 -7.79 4.49
CA GLY A 76 9.97 -9.13 4.42
C GLY A 76 8.68 -9.26 5.23
N TYR A 77 8.11 -10.46 5.27
CA TYR A 77 6.82 -10.76 5.89
C TYR A 77 6.60 -10.10 7.27
N SER A 78 7.51 -10.32 8.22
CA SER A 78 7.39 -9.77 9.59
C SER A 78 7.40 -8.24 9.62
N SER A 79 8.15 -7.59 8.72
CA SER A 79 8.18 -6.13 8.59
C SER A 79 6.87 -5.59 8.00
N ARG A 80 6.31 -6.26 6.99
CA ARG A 80 5.00 -5.86 6.44
C ARG A 80 3.88 -6.02 7.44
N VAL A 81 3.89 -7.11 8.22
CA VAL A 81 2.92 -7.35 9.31
C VAL A 81 3.07 -6.30 10.42
N ALA A 82 4.29 -5.93 10.81
CA ALA A 82 4.54 -4.89 11.81
C ALA A 82 4.08 -3.50 11.33
N TYR A 83 4.42 -3.13 10.09
CA TYR A 83 3.95 -1.91 9.44
C TYR A 83 2.42 -1.88 9.38
N ALA A 84 1.79 -2.94 8.87
CA ALA A 84 0.34 -3.03 8.73
C ALA A 84 -0.37 -2.83 10.08
N ARG A 85 0.10 -3.48 11.15
CA ARG A 85 -0.43 -3.31 12.51
C ARG A 85 -0.23 -1.88 13.05
N LYS A 86 0.90 -1.22 12.77
CA LYS A 86 1.14 0.19 13.16
C LYS A 86 0.22 1.18 12.41
N HIS A 87 -0.18 0.86 11.17
CA HIS A 87 -0.97 1.74 10.30
C HIS A 87 -2.44 1.31 10.10
N GLY A 88 -2.95 0.38 10.92
CA GLY A 88 -4.35 -0.08 10.87
C GLY A 88 -4.72 -0.88 9.61
N LEU A 89 -3.73 -1.35 8.84
CA LEU A 89 -3.96 -2.11 7.62
C LEU A 89 -4.24 -3.60 7.90
N PRO A 90 -5.01 -4.29 7.04
CA PRO A 90 -5.16 -5.74 7.13
C PRO A 90 -3.81 -6.45 6.93
N THR A 91 -3.45 -7.30 7.89
CA THR A 91 -2.22 -8.10 7.80
C THR A 91 -2.37 -9.28 6.85
N THR A 92 -1.25 -9.81 6.33
CA THR A 92 -1.28 -11.02 5.48
C THR A 92 -1.84 -12.25 6.19
N GLU A 93 -1.79 -12.32 7.53
CA GLU A 93 -2.53 -13.30 8.34
C GLU A 93 -4.05 -13.13 8.18
N GLN A 94 -4.56 -11.89 8.34
CA GLN A 94 -5.98 -11.59 8.20
C GLN A 94 -6.47 -11.82 6.76
N LEU A 95 -5.73 -11.37 5.75
CA LEU A 95 -6.08 -11.58 4.34
C LEU A 95 -6.20 -13.08 4.00
N ARG A 96 -5.25 -13.91 4.46
CA ARG A 96 -5.32 -15.38 4.29
C ARG A 96 -6.43 -16.03 5.12
N ALA A 97 -6.76 -15.49 6.28
CA ALA A 97 -7.89 -15.96 7.08
C ALA A 97 -9.23 -15.63 6.40
N MET A 98 -9.35 -14.46 5.77
CA MET A 98 -10.51 -14.04 4.97
C MET A 98 -10.65 -14.91 3.70
N GLU A 99 -9.56 -15.13 2.96
CA GLU A 99 -9.50 -16.05 1.80
C GLU A 99 -9.95 -17.46 2.20
N LYS A 100 -9.39 -18.02 3.28
CA LYS A 100 -9.75 -19.35 3.78
C LYS A 100 -11.17 -19.44 4.34
N ALA A 101 -11.71 -18.34 4.88
CA ALA A 101 -13.10 -18.29 5.35
C ALA A 101 -14.08 -18.29 4.16
N ALA A 102 -13.76 -17.59 3.07
CA ALA A 102 -14.56 -17.61 1.84
C ALA A 102 -14.58 -19.00 1.19
N GLU A 103 -13.44 -19.70 1.12
CA GLU A 103 -13.34 -21.06 0.56
C GLU A 103 -14.07 -22.12 1.41
N ALA A 104 -14.25 -21.88 2.71
CA ALA A 104 -14.88 -22.84 3.62
C ALA A 104 -16.41 -22.94 3.48
N ASP A 105 -17.08 -21.88 3.01
CA ASP A 105 -18.53 -21.78 2.98
C ASP A 105 -19.09 -22.09 1.57
N LYS A 106 -19.53 -23.33 1.36
CA LYS A 106 -19.93 -23.82 0.04
C LYS A 106 -21.25 -23.20 -0.42
N LYS A 107 -21.15 -22.27 -1.37
CA LYS A 107 -22.17 -21.31 -1.86
C LYS A 107 -22.17 -19.94 -1.17
N ALA A 108 -21.12 -19.57 -0.43
CA ALA A 108 -20.76 -18.16 -0.36
C ALA A 108 -20.50 -17.63 -1.79
N GLU A 109 -21.12 -16.49 -2.10
CA GLU A 109 -20.83 -15.72 -3.30
C GLU A 109 -19.38 -15.20 -3.25
N VAL A 110 -18.61 -15.41 -4.31
CA VAL A 110 -17.14 -15.24 -4.27
C VAL A 110 -16.73 -13.76 -4.26
N ILE A 111 -16.10 -13.36 -3.16
CA ILE A 111 -15.82 -11.99 -2.71
C ILE A 111 -14.56 -12.04 -1.82
N GLU A 112 -13.38 -11.41 -2.05
CA GLU A 112 -12.87 -10.47 -3.08
C GLU A 112 -13.17 -8.96 -2.92
N PHE A 113 -12.53 -8.14 -3.77
CA PHE A 113 -12.71 -6.68 -3.87
C PHE A 113 -12.58 -6.17 -5.32
N CYS A 114 -13.27 -5.06 -5.64
CA CYS A 114 -13.40 -4.49 -6.99
C CYS A 114 -12.10 -3.98 -7.63
N CYS A 115 -11.90 -4.33 -8.90
CA CYS A 115 -11.17 -3.52 -9.86
C CYS A 115 -11.77 -3.66 -11.28
N GLU A 116 -12.27 -2.56 -11.86
CA GLU A 116 -12.74 -2.50 -13.26
C GLU A 116 -11.77 -1.73 -14.18
N LEU A 117 -10.60 -1.31 -13.66
CA LEU A 117 -9.71 -0.38 -14.35
C LEU A 117 -8.49 -1.02 -15.05
N VAL A 118 -8.21 -2.32 -14.83
CA VAL A 118 -7.05 -2.99 -15.44
C VAL A 118 -7.46 -4.36 -16.01
N GLY A 119 -7.70 -4.41 -17.31
CA GLY A 119 -8.19 -5.60 -18.03
C GLY A 119 -7.13 -6.68 -18.27
N ASN A 120 -6.44 -7.17 -17.23
CA ASN A 120 -5.38 -8.18 -17.35
C ASN A 120 -5.40 -9.16 -16.16
N GLN A 121 -6.04 -10.33 -16.33
CA GLN A 121 -6.44 -11.22 -15.22
C GLN A 121 -5.31 -12.04 -14.57
N GLU A 122 -4.13 -12.15 -15.20
CA GLU A 122 -3.06 -13.04 -14.73
C GLU A 122 -2.21 -12.46 -13.59
N ILE A 123 -2.09 -11.13 -13.48
CA ILE A 123 -1.14 -10.48 -12.55
C ILE A 123 -1.76 -10.29 -11.15
N PHE A 124 -3.09 -10.23 -11.05
CA PHE A 124 -3.83 -9.95 -9.82
C PHE A 124 -4.97 -10.94 -9.60
N ARG A 125 -4.90 -11.77 -8.55
CA ARG A 125 -6.04 -12.59 -8.09
C ARG A 125 -6.99 -11.75 -7.19
N THR A 126 -7.57 -10.69 -7.75
CA THR A 126 -8.47 -9.71 -7.07
C THR A 126 -9.63 -9.31 -8.00
N LYS A 127 -10.91 -9.28 -7.56
CA LYS A 127 -12.09 -9.18 -8.49
C LYS A 127 -13.32 -8.33 -8.07
N ARG A 128 -14.13 -8.67 -7.04
CA ARG A 128 -15.36 -7.88 -6.68
C ARG A 128 -15.76 -7.87 -5.19
N CYS A 129 -16.30 -6.75 -4.69
CA CYS A 129 -16.52 -6.43 -3.25
C CYS A 129 -17.63 -7.20 -2.52
N LYS A 130 -17.55 -7.22 -1.17
CA LYS A 130 -18.70 -7.52 -0.30
C LYS A 130 -19.66 -6.34 -0.22
N GLU A 131 -20.96 -6.59 -0.41
CA GLU A 131 -21.99 -5.57 -0.27
C GLU A 131 -22.07 -5.01 1.17
N ASP A 132 -21.68 -5.82 2.17
CA ASP A 132 -21.58 -5.45 3.59
C ASP A 132 -20.22 -4.86 4.01
N ALA A 133 -19.23 -4.74 3.12
CA ALA A 133 -17.89 -4.24 3.50
C ALA A 133 -18.00 -2.82 4.08
N SER A 134 -17.30 -2.52 5.18
CA SER A 134 -17.37 -1.20 5.81
C SER A 134 -16.76 -0.12 4.90
N PHE A 135 -17.04 1.15 5.20
CA PHE A 135 -16.41 2.26 4.48
C PHE A 135 -14.88 2.22 4.57
N SER A 136 -14.32 1.79 5.71
CA SER A 136 -12.86 1.64 5.88
C SER A 136 -12.31 0.52 5.01
N ASP A 137 -12.94 -0.66 5.01
CA ASP A 137 -12.52 -1.79 4.15
C ASP A 137 -12.50 -1.39 2.68
N ARG A 138 -13.56 -0.71 2.23
CA ARG A 138 -13.66 -0.19 0.86
C ARG A 138 -12.58 0.84 0.56
N MET A 139 -12.30 1.74 1.50
CA MET A 139 -11.25 2.75 1.33
C MET A 139 -9.86 2.12 1.22
N HIS A 140 -9.56 1.12 2.07
CA HIS A 140 -8.27 0.44 2.06
C HIS A 140 -8.03 -0.29 0.74
N LEU A 141 -8.96 -1.16 0.35
CA LEU A 141 -8.80 -2.03 -0.82
C LEU A 141 -8.87 -1.23 -2.15
N CYS A 142 -9.58 -0.10 -2.18
CA CYS A 142 -9.50 0.86 -3.28
C CYS A 142 -8.12 1.55 -3.35
N SER A 143 -7.58 1.99 -2.20
CA SER A 143 -6.28 2.66 -2.13
C SER A 143 -5.15 1.71 -2.54
N GLU A 144 -5.23 0.45 -2.11
CA GLU A 144 -4.37 -0.67 -2.51
C GLU A 144 -4.36 -0.88 -4.03
N ALA A 145 -5.54 -1.11 -4.62
CA ALA A 145 -5.67 -1.35 -6.06
C ALA A 145 -5.14 -0.16 -6.89
N CYS A 146 -5.42 1.07 -6.45
CA CYS A 146 -4.88 2.27 -7.09
C CYS A 146 -3.36 2.39 -6.97
N GLN A 147 -2.77 2.11 -5.79
CA GLN A 147 -1.32 2.18 -5.59
C GLN A 147 -0.58 1.25 -6.57
N MET A 148 -1.10 0.04 -6.75
CA MET A 148 -0.54 -0.95 -7.67
C MET A 148 -0.72 -0.53 -9.14
N ALA A 149 -1.93 -0.11 -9.53
CA ALA A 149 -2.23 0.31 -10.90
C ALA A 149 -1.44 1.56 -11.34
N VAL A 150 -1.28 2.55 -10.46
CA VAL A 150 -0.49 3.76 -10.77
C VAL A 150 1.01 3.47 -10.79
N SER A 151 1.53 2.58 -9.93
CA SER A 151 2.93 2.10 -10.06
C SER A 151 3.16 1.50 -11.43
N GLU A 152 2.33 0.52 -11.84
CA GLU A 152 2.47 -0.16 -13.13
C GLU A 152 2.34 0.82 -14.32
N ALA A 153 1.50 1.86 -14.20
CA ALA A 153 1.41 2.93 -15.19
C ALA A 153 2.70 3.77 -15.25
N CYS A 154 3.28 4.14 -14.11
CA CYS A 154 4.54 4.89 -14.07
C CYS A 154 5.73 4.06 -14.60
N ASP A 155 5.81 2.77 -14.24
CA ASP A 155 6.82 1.82 -14.71
C ASP A 155 6.76 1.62 -16.24
N LYS A 156 5.56 1.66 -16.85
CA LYS A 156 5.36 1.60 -18.31
C LYS A 156 5.62 2.93 -19.02
N ALA A 157 5.24 4.05 -18.41
CA ALA A 157 5.34 5.37 -19.05
C ALA A 157 6.75 5.95 -19.01
N PHE A 158 7.52 5.69 -17.95
CA PHE A 158 8.82 6.29 -17.70
C PHE A 158 9.88 5.23 -17.38
N PRO A 159 10.53 4.64 -18.39
CA PRO A 159 11.61 3.67 -18.14
C PRO A 159 12.76 4.32 -17.35
N THR A 160 13.33 3.54 -16.44
CA THR A 160 14.38 3.88 -15.46
C THR A 160 13.93 4.72 -14.25
N SER A 161 14.24 4.20 -13.05
CA SER A 161 13.92 4.83 -11.76
C SER A 161 14.69 6.11 -11.44
N GLN A 162 15.69 6.47 -12.24
CA GLN A 162 16.46 7.70 -12.04
C GLN A 162 15.84 8.92 -12.74
N ASN A 163 14.95 8.70 -13.73
CA ASN A 163 14.26 9.77 -14.45
C ASN A 163 13.44 10.66 -13.49
N SER A 164 13.52 11.99 -13.66
CA SER A 164 12.70 12.96 -12.93
C SER A 164 11.21 12.73 -13.11
N ASP A 165 10.78 12.32 -14.30
CA ASP A 165 9.37 12.13 -14.62
C ASP A 165 8.81 10.85 -13.97
N TYR A 166 9.63 9.80 -13.85
CA TYR A 166 9.29 8.60 -13.08
C TYR A 166 9.07 8.93 -11.60
N LYS A 167 10.02 9.62 -10.97
CA LYS A 167 9.92 10.06 -9.57
C LYS A 167 8.71 10.96 -9.34
N LYS A 168 8.45 11.90 -10.26
CA LYS A 168 7.27 12.76 -10.26
C LYS A 168 5.98 11.95 -10.38
N CYS A 169 5.93 10.95 -11.25
CA CYS A 169 4.79 10.03 -11.39
C CYS A 169 4.51 9.26 -10.09
N LEU A 170 5.54 8.67 -9.47
CA LEU A 170 5.39 7.97 -8.19
C LEU A 170 4.94 8.88 -7.04
N SER A 171 5.43 10.13 -6.98
CA SER A 171 5.06 11.11 -5.93
C SER A 171 3.58 11.51 -5.91
N LEU A 172 2.85 11.23 -7.00
CA LEU A 172 1.41 11.47 -7.10
C LEU A 172 0.57 10.33 -6.49
N ILE A 173 1.13 9.14 -6.32
CA ILE A 173 0.40 7.93 -5.89
C ILE A 173 -0.40 8.15 -4.60
N PRO A 174 0.19 8.62 -3.46
CA PRO A 174 -0.55 8.68 -2.21
C PRO A 174 -1.75 9.64 -2.27
N ARG A 175 -1.58 10.81 -2.90
CA ARG A 175 -2.64 11.83 -3.00
C ARG A 175 -3.74 11.39 -3.96
N ASN A 176 -3.36 11.04 -5.20
CA ASN A 176 -4.31 10.74 -6.25
C ASN A 176 -5.18 9.53 -5.89
N CYS A 177 -4.60 8.50 -5.27
CA CYS A 177 -5.38 7.31 -4.89
C CYS A 177 -6.39 7.59 -3.79
N LEU A 178 -6.01 8.33 -2.74
CA LEU A 178 -6.95 8.68 -1.67
C LEU A 178 -8.09 9.56 -2.16
N ASP A 179 -7.80 10.59 -2.96
CA ASP A 179 -8.83 11.51 -3.42
C ASP A 179 -9.70 10.89 -4.53
N ALA A 180 -9.15 10.00 -5.37
CA ALA A 180 -9.96 9.16 -6.26
C ALA A 180 -10.89 8.22 -5.47
N CYS A 181 -10.36 7.46 -4.51
CA CYS A 181 -11.16 6.54 -3.70
C CYS A 181 -12.22 7.24 -2.86
N ARG A 182 -11.91 8.40 -2.27
CA ARG A 182 -12.90 9.27 -1.61
C ARG A 182 -14.00 9.74 -2.56
N ASN A 183 -13.67 10.04 -3.82
CA ASN A 183 -14.68 10.46 -4.80
C ASN A 183 -15.51 9.29 -5.35
N ILE A 184 -14.93 8.09 -5.46
CA ILE A 184 -15.62 6.86 -5.88
C ILE A 184 -16.56 6.34 -4.78
N LEU A 185 -16.14 6.41 -3.50
CA LEU A 185 -16.83 5.83 -2.35
C LEU A 185 -17.76 6.80 -1.62
N LYS A 186 -17.82 8.08 -2.01
CA LYS A 186 -18.85 9.01 -1.53
C LYS A 186 -20.24 8.42 -1.82
N PRO A 187 -21.16 8.38 -0.83
CA PRO A 187 -22.55 8.07 -1.14
C PRO A 187 -23.08 9.12 -2.13
N LYS A 188 -23.82 8.67 -3.14
CA LYS A 188 -24.60 9.59 -3.98
C LYS A 188 -25.82 10.00 -3.20
N ASP A 189 -26.00 11.31 -3.01
CA ASP A 189 -27.23 11.87 -2.46
C ASP A 189 -28.44 11.42 -3.31
N LYS A 190 -29.58 11.20 -2.65
CA LYS A 190 -30.84 10.72 -3.24
C LYS A 190 -31.90 11.82 -3.23
#